data_AF-A0A5E7PVN5-F1
#
_entry.id   AF-A0A5E7PVN5-F1
#
_cell.length_a   1.000
_cell.length_b   1.000
_cell.length_c   1.000
_cell.angle_alpha   90.00
_cell.angle_beta   90.00
_cell.angle_gamma   90.00
#
_symmetry.space_group_name_H-M   'P 1'
#
loop_
_entity.id
_entity.type
_entity.pdbx_description
1 polymer ?
#
loop_
_entity_poly.entity_id
_entity_poly.type
_entity_poly.pdbx_seq_one_letter_code
_entity_poly.pdbx_strand_id
1 'polypeptide(L)'
;MLLRSKASSISPLEGMENYEVLRALTLSEIQTVIADCRQATEYAKRAWFDCVELHAALGYLPNQFLVASASLCTDAYSLSIDVRSLCKTKL
;
A
#
# COMPACT_ATOMS: atom_id res chain seq x y z
N MET A 1 1.64 6.12 7.74
CA MET A 1 2.15 6.72 9.00
C MET A 1 3.67 6.61 8.99
N LEU A 2 4.39 7.73 8.86
CA LEU A 2 5.86 7.75 8.86
C LEU A 2 6.36 8.44 10.14
N LEU A 3 6.89 7.64 11.07
CA LEU A 3 7.76 8.11 12.15
C LEU A 3 9.21 7.88 11.68
N ARG A 4 10.04 8.92 11.66
CA ARG A 4 11.48 8.80 11.36
C ARG A 4 12.28 8.73 12.65
N SER A 5 13.06 7.66 12.83
CA SER A 5 14.16 7.60 13.78
C SER A 5 15.50 7.45 13.04
N LYS A 6 16.58 7.72 13.76
CA LYS A 6 17.97 7.92 13.32
C LYS A 6 18.44 6.86 12.31
N ALA A 7 18.89 7.31 11.13
CA ALA A 7 19.38 6.44 10.07
C ALA A 7 20.78 5.89 10.40
N SER A 8 20.91 4.57 10.48
CA SER A 8 22.19 3.87 10.35
C SER A 8 22.40 3.57 8.86
N SER A 9 23.53 4.02 8.31
CA SER A 9 23.89 3.88 6.91
C SER A 9 24.32 2.44 6.61
N ILE A 10 23.38 1.62 6.15
CA ILE A 10 23.67 0.30 5.58
C ILE A 10 23.80 0.47 4.06
N SER A 11 24.90 -0.05 3.51
CA SER A 11 25.21 -0.04 2.07
C SER A 11 24.12 -0.79 1.28
N PRO A 12 23.59 -0.26 0.16
CA PRO A 12 22.44 -0.85 -0.54
C PRO A 12 22.63 -2.25 -1.17
N LEU A 13 23.85 -2.82 -1.16
CA LEU A 13 24.19 -4.01 -1.95
C LEU A 13 24.49 -5.27 -1.12
N GLU A 14 24.61 -5.17 0.20
CA GLU A 14 24.99 -6.31 1.07
C GLU A 14 23.78 -7.06 1.69
N GLY A 15 22.56 -6.70 1.30
CA GLY A 15 21.32 -7.22 1.88
C GLY A 15 20.32 -7.76 0.88
N MET A 16 20.77 -8.30 -0.27
CA MET A 16 19.90 -9.11 -1.14
C MET A 16 19.62 -10.46 -0.46
N GLU A 17 19.00 -10.40 0.71
CA GLU A 17 18.42 -11.55 1.39
C GLU A 17 17.32 -12.14 0.50
N ASN A 18 17.16 -13.46 0.58
CA ASN A 18 16.08 -14.17 -0.09
C ASN A 18 14.74 -13.60 0.39
N TYR A 19 14.12 -12.72 -0.40
CA TYR A 19 12.76 -12.29 -0.14
C TYR A 19 11.84 -13.51 -0.18
N GLU A 20 11.03 -13.68 0.86
CA GLU A 20 9.97 -14.69 0.83
C GLU A 20 9.02 -14.40 -0.33
N VAL A 21 8.57 -15.48 -0.98
CA VAL A 21 7.56 -15.36 -2.05
C VAL A 21 6.28 -14.83 -1.41
N LEU A 22 5.83 -13.67 -1.89
CA LEU A 22 4.62 -13.03 -1.41
C LEU A 22 3.40 -13.91 -1.72
N ARG A 23 2.55 -14.11 -0.71
CA ARG A 23 1.27 -14.82 -0.84
C ARG A 23 0.18 -13.85 -1.33
N ALA A 24 -0.67 -14.31 -2.24
CA ALA A 24 -1.86 -13.56 -2.64
C ALA A 24 -2.87 -13.44 -1.48
N LEU A 25 -3.41 -12.24 -1.29
CA LEU A 25 -4.49 -12.00 -0.33
C LEU A 25 -5.83 -12.52 -0.87
N THR A 26 -6.64 -13.07 0.02
CA THR A 26 -8.05 -13.37 -0.24
C THR A 26 -8.90 -12.10 -0.19
N LEU A 27 -10.09 -12.12 -0.78
CA LEU A 27 -11.03 -10.99 -0.73
C LEU A 27 -11.37 -10.58 0.71
N SER A 28 -11.54 -11.54 1.63
CA SER A 28 -11.78 -11.24 3.04
C SER A 28 -10.60 -10.54 3.70
N GLU A 29 -9.36 -10.92 3.36
CA GLU A 29 -8.17 -10.26 3.90
C GLU A 29 -8.01 -8.85 3.34
N ILE A 30 -8.36 -8.61 2.07
CA ILE A 30 -8.40 -7.26 1.50
C ILE A 30 -9.40 -6.38 2.26
N GLN A 31 -10.58 -6.91 2.59
CA GLN A 31 -11.57 -6.18 3.40
C GLN A 31 -11.06 -5.87 4.81
N THR A 32 -10.33 -6.80 5.43
CA THR A 32 -9.66 -6.57 6.72
C THR A 32 -8.64 -5.44 6.61
N VAL A 33 -7.79 -5.44 5.58
CA VAL A 33 -6.80 -4.35 5.37
C VAL A 33 -7.48 -2.99 5.19
N ILE A 34 -8.60 -2.93 4.46
CA ILE A 34 -9.39 -1.69 4.31
C ILE A 34 -9.95 -1.25 5.67
N ALA A 35 -10.47 -2.18 6.47
CA ALA A 35 -10.98 -1.88 7.81
C ALA A 35 -9.87 -1.36 8.74
N ASP A 36 -8.66 -1.90 8.63
CA ASP A 36 -7.49 -1.46 9.39
C ASP A 36 -7.05 -0.05 8.97
N CYS A 37 -7.04 0.26 7.66
CA CYS A 37 -6.79 1.62 7.18
C CYS A 37 -7.81 2.61 7.73
N ARG A 38 -9.11 2.25 7.73
CA ARG A 38 -10.17 3.07 8.32
C ARG A 38 -9.93 3.29 9.81
N GLN A 39 -9.58 2.25 10.55
CA GLN A 39 -9.30 2.35 11.98
C GLN A 39 -8.08 3.26 12.25
N ALA A 40 -7.03 3.16 11.43
CA ALA A 40 -5.87 4.03 11.53
C ALA A 40 -6.23 5.51 11.30
N THR A 41 -7.13 5.80 10.36
CA THR A 41 -7.64 7.16 10.15
C THR A 41 -8.44 7.67 11.35
N GLU A 42 -9.26 6.84 11.99
CA GLU A 42 -9.96 7.20 13.22
C GLU A 42 -9.00 7.52 14.37
N TYR A 43 -7.90 6.77 14.49
CA TYR A 43 -6.84 7.08 15.45
C TYR A 43 -6.13 8.38 15.13
N ALA A 44 -5.82 8.66 13.86
CA ALA A 44 -5.22 9.92 13.46
C ALA A 44 -6.14 11.12 13.78
N LYS A 45 -7.45 10.97 13.54
CA LYS A 45 -8.45 11.97 13.93
C LYS A 45 -8.47 12.22 15.44
N ARG A 46 -8.46 11.16 16.26
CA ARG A 46 -8.40 11.28 17.73
C ARG A 46 -7.10 11.88 18.23
N ALA A 47 -6.02 11.70 17.48
CA ALA A 47 -4.71 12.28 17.74
C ALA A 47 -4.55 13.69 17.15
N TRP A 48 -5.63 14.31 16.67
CA TRP A 48 -5.66 15.69 16.16
C TRP A 48 -4.75 15.94 14.94
N PHE A 49 -4.56 14.93 14.09
CA PHE A 49 -3.96 15.14 12.78
C PHE A 49 -4.96 15.83 11.84
N ASP A 50 -4.50 16.83 11.09
CA ASP A 50 -5.31 17.55 10.10
C ASP A 50 -5.58 16.71 8.84
N CYS A 51 -4.67 15.79 8.50
CA CYS A 51 -4.80 14.93 7.34
C CYS A 51 -4.12 13.56 7.55
N VAL A 52 -4.49 12.61 6.69
CA VAL A 52 -3.82 11.31 6.55
C VAL A 52 -3.47 11.09 5.08
N GLU A 53 -2.31 10.50 4.84
CA GLU A 53 -1.89 10.10 3.49
C GLU A 53 -1.87 8.57 3.39
N LEU A 54 -2.47 8.05 2.33
CA LEU A 54 -2.38 6.64 1.97
C LEU A 54 -1.13 6.43 1.12
N HIS A 55 -0.18 5.64 1.63
CA HIS A 55 1.07 5.38 0.92
C HIS A 55 0.89 4.29 -0.14
N ALA A 56 0.65 4.71 -1.38
CA ALA A 56 0.43 3.85 -2.54
C ALA A 56 1.54 3.95 -3.58
N ALA A 57 2.80 4.00 -3.14
CA ALA A 57 3.98 4.12 -4.01
C ALA A 57 5.04 3.05 -3.68
N LEU A 58 6.19 3.08 -4.38
CA LEU A 58 7.43 2.35 -4.04
C LEU A 58 7.27 0.84 -3.78
N GLY A 59 6.34 0.17 -4.46
CA GLY A 59 6.17 -1.28 -4.31
C GLY A 59 5.47 -1.73 -3.03
N TYR A 60 4.93 -0.81 -2.21
CA TYR A 60 4.11 -1.16 -1.05
C TYR A 60 2.75 -1.73 -1.46
N LEU A 61 2.05 -2.35 -0.51
CA LEU A 61 0.86 -3.15 -0.77
C LEU A 61 -0.16 -2.48 -1.72
N PRO A 62 -0.61 -1.22 -1.53
CA PRO A 62 -1.56 -0.62 -2.46
C PRO A 62 -0.97 -0.42 -3.87
N ASN A 63 0.33 -0.10 -3.96
CA ASN A 63 1.02 0.02 -5.24
C ASN A 63 1.11 -1.33 -5.99
N GLN A 64 1.20 -2.45 -5.27
CA GLN A 64 1.24 -3.78 -5.88
C GLN A 64 -0.06 -4.11 -6.63
N PHE A 65 -1.22 -3.65 -6.14
CA PHE A 65 -2.49 -3.78 -6.86
C PHE A 65 -2.60 -2.85 -8.08
N LEU A 66 -1.91 -1.71 -8.08
CA LEU A 66 -1.93 -0.72 -9.16
C LEU A 66 -1.00 -1.10 -10.32
N VAL A 67 0.10 -1.80 -10.04
CA VAL A 67 1.12 -2.15 -11.02
C VAL A 67 0.82 -3.51 -11.64
N ALA A 68 0.54 -3.54 -12.94
CA ALA A 68 0.17 -4.75 -13.68
C ALA A 68 1.19 -5.88 -13.61
N SER A 69 2.49 -5.55 -13.54
CA SER A 69 3.55 -6.55 -13.43
C SER A 69 3.71 -7.12 -12.02
N ALA A 70 3.09 -6.50 -11.01
CA ALA A 70 3.15 -6.91 -9.61
C ALA A 70 1.87 -7.63 -9.13
N SER A 71 0.74 -7.43 -9.81
CA SER A 71 -0.54 -8.07 -9.48
C SER A 71 -0.89 -9.18 -10.45
N LEU A 72 -1.12 -10.38 -9.93
CA LEU A 72 -1.77 -11.50 -10.64
C LEU A 72 -3.26 -11.62 -10.26
N CYS A 73 -3.83 -10.58 -9.65
CA CYS A 73 -5.22 -10.55 -9.23
C CYS A 73 -6.16 -10.65 -10.44
N THR A 74 -7.16 -11.52 -10.35
CA THR A 74 -8.21 -11.74 -11.37
C THR A 74 -9.61 -11.44 -10.83
N ASP A 75 -9.71 -10.93 -9.61
CA ASP A 75 -10.96 -10.62 -8.93
C ASP A 75 -11.40 -9.16 -9.12
N ALA A 76 -12.36 -8.68 -8.33
CA ALA A 76 -12.89 -7.31 -8.40
C ALA A 76 -11.85 -6.20 -8.17
N TYR A 77 -10.68 -6.52 -7.58
CA TYR A 77 -9.55 -5.61 -7.40
C TYR A 77 -8.52 -5.71 -8.54
N SER A 78 -8.78 -6.57 -9.55
CA SER A 78 -8.02 -6.56 -10.80
C SER A 78 -8.40 -5.30 -11.57
N LEU A 79 -7.53 -4.29 -11.47
CA LEU A 79 -7.74 -3.03 -12.17
C LEU A 79 -7.51 -3.25 -13.67
N SER A 80 -8.61 -3.43 -14.40
CA SER A 80 -8.66 -3.32 -15.85
C SER A 80 -8.07 -1.97 -16.28
N ILE A 81 -7.44 -1.94 -17.46
CA ILE A 81 -6.63 -0.81 -17.96
C ILE A 81 -7.42 0.53 -17.91
N ASP A 82 -8.74 0.50 -18.06
CA ASP A 82 -9.59 1.69 -18.08
C ASP A 82 -9.59 2.48 -16.75
N VAL A 83 -9.51 1.79 -15.60
CA VAL A 83 -9.52 2.45 -14.28
C VAL A 83 -8.18 3.14 -13.96
N ARG A 84 -7.10 2.77 -14.65
CA ARG A 84 -5.76 3.39 -14.48
C ARG A 84 -5.73 4.85 -14.91
N SER A 85 -6.70 5.29 -15.72
CA SER A 85 -6.79 6.67 -16.21
C SER A 85 -7.60 7.61 -15.29
N LEU A 86 -8.33 7.07 -14.30
CA LEU A 86 -9.27 7.86 -13.47
C LEU A 86 -8.64 8.43 -12.18
N CYS A 87 -7.31 8.47 -12.06
CA CYS A 87 -6.63 9.16 -10.95
C CYS A 87 -6.16 10.58 -11.34
N LYS A 88 -6.91 11.27 -12.22
CA LYS A 88 -6.69 12.68 -12.58
C LYS A 88 -7.88 13.60 -12.30
N THR A 89 -8.93 13.13 -11.63
CA THR A 89 -10.12 13.94 -11.43
C THR A 89 -10.15 14.52 -10.02
N LYS A 90 -9.74 15.80 -9.94
CA LYS A 90 -10.11 16.83 -8.95
C LYS A 90 -10.47 16.37 -7.53
N LEU A 91 -9.62 16.74 -6.58
CA LEU A 91 -10.05 17.18 -5.24
C LEU A 91 -10.99 18.39 -5.37
#